data_AF-A0A7G9YVF9-F1
#
_entry.id   AF-A0A7G9YVF9-F1
#
_cell.length_a   1.000
_cell.length_b   1.000
_cell.length_c   1.000
_cell.angle_alpha   90.00
_cell.angle_beta   90.00
_cell.angle_gamma   90.00
#
_symmetry.space_group_name_H-M   'P 1'
#
loop_
_entity.id
_entity.type
_entity.pdbx_description
1 polymer ?
#
loop_
_entity_poly.entity_id
_entity_poly.type
_entity_poly.pdbx_seq_one_letter_code
_entity_poly.pdbx_strand_id
1 'polypeptide(L)' 'MKINGTQYFEGIPEEIYNSHIGGYQVCEKWLKDRKGRRLSEEEIEHYQKIVVVLDETIRITKEIDEVIEGHGGWPVR' A
#
# COMPACT_ATOMS: atom_id res chain seq x y z
N MET A 1 4.65 -12.59 3.66
CA MET A 1 4.18 -12.08 4.97
C MET A 1 3.23 -13.06 5.65
N LYS A 2 3.63 -13.64 6.78
CA LYS A 2 2.85 -14.67 7.49
C LYS A 2 1.84 -14.05 8.46
N ILE A 3 0.58 -14.49 8.40
CA ILE A 3 -0.52 -13.98 9.23
C ILE A 3 -0.82 -14.95 10.38
N ASN A 4 -0.87 -16.23 10.05
CA ASN A 4 -1.05 -17.35 10.98
C ASN A 4 -0.38 -18.62 10.42
N GLY A 5 -0.73 -19.81 10.94
CA GLY A 5 -0.13 -21.08 10.52
C GLY A 5 -0.41 -21.49 9.06
N THR A 6 -1.51 -21.01 8.47
CA THR A 6 -2.00 -21.45 7.15
C THR A 6 -2.18 -20.33 6.13
N GLN A 7 -2.23 -19.06 6.57
CA GLN A 7 -2.44 -17.91 5.70
C GLN A 7 -1.22 -16.98 5.68
N TYR A 8 -0.83 -16.59 4.47
CA TYR A 8 0.23 -15.63 4.19
C TYR A 8 -0.05 -14.89 2.87
N PHE A 9 0.49 -13.69 2.72
CA PHE A 9 0.52 -12.96 1.46
C PHE A 9 1.94 -12.98 0.88
N GLU A 10 2.06 -13.07 -0.44
CA GLU A 10 3.33 -13.06 -1.17
C GLU A 10 3.25 -12.17 -2.40
N GLY A 11 4.40 -11.84 -2.98
CA GLY A 11 4.48 -11.10 -4.24
C GLY A 11 4.11 -9.61 -4.16
N ILE A 12 3.98 -9.02 -2.96
CA ILE A 12 3.76 -7.58 -2.80
C ILE A 12 5.10 -6.85 -3.00
N PRO A 13 5.22 -5.93 -3.98
CA PRO A 13 6.41 -5.09 -4.16
C PRO A 13 6.79 -4.33 -2.88
N GLU A 14 8.10 -4.18 -2.64
CA GLU A 14 8.59 -3.47 -1.44
C GLU A 14 8.15 -2.01 -1.40
N GLU A 15 8.11 -1.32 -2.54
CA GLU A 15 7.62 0.06 -2.64
C GLU A 15 6.20 0.19 -2.09
N ILE A 16 5.31 -0.75 -2.45
CA ILE A 16 3.93 -0.78 -1.96
C ILE A 16 3.86 -1.18 -0.49
N TYR A 17 4.62 -2.21 -0.09
CA TYR A 17 4.61 -2.69 1.28
C TYR A 17 5.09 -1.62 2.28
N ASN A 18 6.08 -0.84 1.86
CA ASN A 18 6.67 0.25 2.63
C ASN A 18 5.93 1.60 2.46
N SER A 19 4.81 1.64 1.73
CA SER A 19 4.01 2.85 1.58
C SER A 19 3.46 3.36 2.91
N HIS A 20 3.60 4.66 3.12
CA HIS A 20 3.10 5.36 4.30
C HIS A 20 1.97 6.31 3.94
N ILE A 21 0.93 6.33 4.78
CA ILE A 21 -0.10 7.37 4.78
C ILE A 21 -0.13 7.96 6.18
N GLY A 22 0.28 9.24 6.28
CA GLY A 22 0.59 9.85 7.57
C GLY A 22 1.69 9.08 8.29
N GLY A 23 1.51 8.80 9.58
CA GLY A 23 2.48 8.06 10.40
C GLY A 23 2.41 6.54 10.31
N TYR A 24 1.66 5.97 9.37
CA TYR A 24 1.39 4.52 9.31
C TYR A 24 1.91 3.88 8.02
N GLN A 25 2.70 2.82 8.17
CA GLN A 25 2.95 1.85 7.10
C GLN A 25 1.70 0.98 6.90
N VAL A 26 0.91 1.27 5.86
CA VAL A 26 -0.49 0.83 5.74
C VAL A 26 -0.60 -0.69 5.69
N CYS A 27 0.17 -1.34 4.82
CA CYS A 27 0.17 -2.80 4.67
C CYS A 27 0.60 -3.51 5.97
N GLU A 28 1.66 -3.03 6.61
CA GLU A 28 2.17 -3.61 7.84
C GLU A 28 1.17 -3.46 8.98
N LYS A 29 0.63 -2.26 9.18
CA LYS A 29 -0.35 -1.97 10.22
C LYS A 29 -1.58 -2.88 10.10
N TRP A 30 -2.15 -2.99 8.89
CA TRP A 30 -3.36 -3.79 8.66
C TRP A 30 -3.16 -5.26 9.05
N LEU A 31 -1.99 -5.82 8.72
CA LEU A 31 -1.63 -7.20 9.05
C LEU A 31 -1.30 -7.38 10.53
N LYS A 32 -0.59 -6.42 11.15
CA LYS A 32 -0.28 -6.44 12.59
C LYS A 32 -1.55 -6.50 13.43
N ASP A 33 -2.54 -5.68 13.10
CA ASP A 33 -3.83 -5.61 13.80
C ASP A 33 -4.64 -6.92 13.71
N ARG A 34 -4.27 -7.83 12.80
CA ARG A 34 -4.96 -9.11 12.53
C ARG A 34 -4.05 -10.33 12.68
N LYS A 35 -2.87 -10.17 13.28
CA LYS A 35 -1.93 -11.28 13.47
C LYS A 35 -2.52 -12.32 14.43
N GLY A 36 -2.33 -13.60 14.11
CA GLY A 36 -2.74 -14.71 14.98
C GLY A 36 -4.21 -15.15 14.86
N ARG A 37 -5.03 -14.45 14.08
CA ARG A 37 -6.40 -14.88 13.72
C ARG A 37 -6.46 -15.39 12.28
N ARG A 38 -7.51 -16.14 11.97
CA ARG A 38 -7.85 -16.53 10.59
C ARG A 38 -8.58 -15.38 9.92
N LEU A 39 -8.12 -14.98 8.73
CA LEU A 39 -8.82 -13.99 7.91
C LEU A 39 -9.98 -14.66 7.16
N SER A 40 -11.10 -13.95 7.05
CA SER A 40 -12.18 -14.32 6.13
C SER A 40 -11.78 -14.02 4.68
N GLU A 41 -12.52 -14.56 3.71
CA GLU A 41 -12.34 -14.25 2.29
C GLU A 41 -12.49 -12.76 2.01
N GLU A 42 -13.52 -12.12 2.59
CA GLU A 42 -13.74 -10.68 2.49
C GLU A 42 -12.54 -9.85 3.00
N GLU A 43 -11.88 -10.31 4.06
CA GLU A 43 -10.70 -9.62 4.61
C GLU A 43 -9.46 -9.82 3.74
N ILE A 44 -9.31 -10.99 3.12
CA ILE A 44 -8.26 -11.25 2.15
C ILE A 44 -8.44 -10.34 0.94
N GLU A 45 -9.66 -10.29 0.37
CA GLU A 45 -9.99 -9.41 -0.74
C GLU A 45 -9.80 -7.93 -0.38
N HIS A 46 -10.19 -7.53 0.83
CA HIS A 46 -10.00 -6.17 1.30
C HIS A 46 -8.51 -5.80 1.38
N TYR A 47 -7.67 -6.71 1.88
CA TYR A 47 -6.22 -6.48 1.90
C TYR A 47 -5.64 -6.37 0.49
N GLN A 48 -6.07 -7.22 -0.45
CA GLN A 48 -5.65 -7.12 -1.86
C GLN A 48 -6.06 -5.78 -2.47
N LYS A 49 -7.27 -5.28 -2.18
CA LYS A 49 -7.72 -3.95 -2.61
C LYS A 49 -6.85 -2.84 -2.02
N ILE A 50 -6.42 -2.95 -0.76
CA ILE A 50 -5.46 -2.00 -0.17
C ILE A 50 -4.15 -1.98 -0.96
N VAL A 51 -3.59 -3.14 -1.32
CA VAL A 51 -2.36 -3.22 -2.12
C VAL A 51 -2.53 -2.52 -3.47
N VAL A 52 -3.64 -2.79 -4.17
CA VAL A 52 -3.95 -2.17 -5.48
C VAL A 52 -4.12 -0.65 -5.35
N VAL A 53 -4.83 -0.17 -4.33
CA VAL A 53 -5.03 1.28 -4.12
C VAL A 53 -3.71 1.99 -3.84
N LEU A 54 -2.80 1.37 -3.09
CA LEU A 54 -1.47 1.94 -2.83
C LEU A 54 -0.63 2.02 -4.10
N ASP A 55 -0.66 0.99 -4.94
CA ASP A 55 0.03 0.98 -6.24
C ASP A 55 -0.48 2.11 -7.15
N GLU A 56 -1.80 2.22 -7.28
CA GLU A 56 -2.45 3.25 -8.09
C GLU A 56 -2.17 4.66 -7.53
N THR A 57 -2.09 4.81 -6.22
CA THR A 57 -1.74 6.10 -5.58
C THR A 57 -0.31 6.49 -5.94
N ILE A 58 0.65 5.56 -5.88
CA ILE A 58 2.03 5.80 -6.27
C ILE A 58 2.10 6.22 -7.75
N ARG A 59 1.43 5.48 -8.63
CA ARG A 59 1.39 5.76 -10.07
C ARG A 59 0.83 7.15 -10.37
N ILE A 60 -0.35 7.47 -9.82
CA ILE A 60 -1.02 8.75 -10.03
C ILE A 60 -0.19 9.91 -9.46
N THR A 61 0.45 9.73 -8.30
CA THR A 61 1.31 10.77 -7.71
C THR A 61 2.48 11.09 -8.63
N LYS A 62 3.14 10.05 -9.19
CA LYS A 62 4.22 10.22 -10.18
C LYS A 62 3.74 10.97 -11.43
N GLU A 63 2.57 10.60 -11.97
CA GLU A 63 1.98 11.29 -13.13
C GLU A 63 1.67 12.76 -12.85
N ILE A 64 1.21 13.09 -11.64
CA ILE A 64 0.99 14.47 -11.21
C ILE A 64 2.31 15.25 -11.16
N ASP A 65 3.36 14.67 -10.57
CA ASP A 65 4.68 15.30 -10.50
C ASP A 65 5.26 15.55 -11.89
N GLU A 66 5.16 14.59 -12.81
CA GLU A 66 5.60 14.72 -14.21
C GLU A 66 4.89 15.87 -14.93
N VAL A 67 3.57 16.00 -14.76
CA VAL A 67 2.78 17.10 -15.32
C VAL A 67 3.24 18.43 -14.73
N ILE A 68 3.48 18.52 -13.43
CA ILE A 68 3.87 19.79 -12.79
C ILE A 68 5.26 20.23 -13.24
N GLU A 69 6.23 19.31 -13.30
CA GLU A 69 7.56 19.59 -13.83
C GLU A 69 7.51 20.06 -15.29
N GLY A 70 6.66 19.43 -16.12
CA GLY A 70 6.43 19.85 -17.50
C GLY A 70 5.84 21.26 -17.65
N HIS A 71 5.24 21.81 -16.59
CA HIS A 71 4.58 23.12 -16.58
C HIS A 71 5.32 24.19 -15.75
N GLY A 72 6.62 23.98 -15.45
CA GLY A 72 7.47 24.95 -14.77
C GLY A 72 7.81 24.61 -13.32
N GLY A 73 7.46 23.40 -12.88
CA GLY A 73 7.78 22.86 -11.56
C GLY A 73 6.87 23.38 -10.45
N TRP A 74 7.03 22.80 -9.25
CA TRP A 74 6.30 23.24 -8.07
C TRP A 74 6.68 24.69 -7.69
N PRO A 75 5.72 25.53 -7.25
CA PRO A 75 5.94 26.96 -6.98
C PRO A 75 6.74 27.26 -5.69
N VAL A 76 7.52 26.31 -5.20
CA VAL A 76 8.34 26.43 -3.99
C VAL A 76 9.82 26.45 -4.40
N ARG A 77 10.39 27.66 -4.43
CA ARG A 77 11.83 27.91 -4.33
C ARG A 77 12.10 28.69 -3.04
#